data_AF-A0A8J7EN63-F1
#
_entry.id   AF-A0A8J7EN63-F1
#
_cell.length_a   1.000
_cell.length_b   1.000
_cell.length_c   1.000
_cell.angle_alpha   90.00
_cell.angle_beta   90.00
_cell.angle_gamma   90.00
#
_symmetry.space_group_name_H-M   'P 1'
#
loop_
_entity.id
_entity.type
_entity.pdbx_description
1 polymer ?
#
loop_
_entity_poly.entity_id
_entity_poly.type
_entity_poly.pdbx_seq_one_letter_code
_entity_poly.pdbx_strand_id
1 'polypeptide(L)'
;MARSARFELGESLATIAHRELGIVDRWRDLADLNSIDIFSNIPIGTELQIPSVQDIERLARDRIGSVLGEADLSSLARGVNGQSLNQAIKLISFLY
;
A
#
# COMPACT_ATOMS: atom_id res chain seq x y z
N MET A 1 12.42 -13.37 -9.99
CA MET A 1 13.42 -13.54 -8.92
C MET A 1 13.15 -12.47 -7.88
N ALA A 2 12.91 -12.84 -6.63
CA ALA A 2 12.76 -11.87 -5.55
C ALA A 2 14.10 -11.13 -5.38
N ARG A 3 14.05 -9.80 -5.32
CA ARG A 3 15.25 -8.99 -5.06
C ARG A 3 15.41 -8.83 -3.56
N SER A 4 16.65 -8.85 -3.08
CA SER A 4 16.96 -8.53 -1.70
C SER A 4 17.90 -7.34 -1.64
N ALA A 5 17.77 -6.53 -0.59
CA ALA A 5 18.67 -5.43 -0.27
C ALA A 5 19.18 -5.61 1.17
N ARG A 6 20.43 -5.22 1.42
CA ARG A 6 21.00 -5.24 2.77
C ARG A 6 20.71 -3.91 3.46
N PHE A 7 20.25 -3.96 4.71
CA PHE A 7 20.09 -2.78 5.54
C PHE A 7 21.46 -2.30 6.05
N GLU A 8 21.85 -1.07 5.71
CA GLU A 8 23.15 -0.51 6.07
C GLU A 8 23.08 0.54 7.19
N LEU A 9 24.24 0.85 7.78
CA LEU A 9 24.35 1.85 8.85
C LEU A 9 23.95 3.24 8.32
N GLY A 10 22.97 3.87 8.97
CA GLY A 10 22.49 5.19 8.60
C GLY A 10 21.45 5.19 7.48
N GLU A 11 21.10 4.02 6.93
CA GLU A 11 19.94 3.89 6.06
C GLU A 11 18.63 3.85 6.87
N SER A 12 17.55 4.20 6.18
CA SER A 12 16.19 4.04 6.66
C SER A 12 15.41 3.20 5.67
N LEU A 13 14.29 2.62 6.09
CA LEU A 13 13.38 1.94 5.17
C LEU A 13 12.89 2.87 4.04
N ALA A 14 12.78 4.17 4.32
CA ALA A 14 12.41 5.20 3.34
C ALA A 14 13.48 5.39 2.25
N THR A 15 14.76 5.40 2.61
CA THR A 15 15.86 5.51 1.63
C THR A 15 15.96 4.25 0.78
N ILE A 16 15.77 3.07 1.39
CA ILE A 16 15.75 1.79 0.66
C ILE A 16 14.53 1.71 -0.26
N ALA A 17 13.35 2.14 0.19
CA ALA A 17 12.15 2.21 -0.64
C ALA A 17 12.34 3.13 -1.84
N HIS A 18 12.95 4.30 -1.65
CA HIS A 18 13.23 5.22 -2.74
C HIS A 18 14.22 4.63 -3.75
N ARG A 19 15.30 3.99 -3.27
CA ARG A 19 16.32 3.38 -4.13
C ARG A 19 15.77 2.20 -4.94
N GLU A 20 15.04 1.30 -4.29
CA GLU A 20 14.63 0.02 -4.89
C GLU A 20 13.26 0.08 -5.58
N LEU A 21 12.32 0.87 -5.03
CA LEU A 21 10.94 0.97 -5.52
C LEU A 21 10.65 2.32 -6.21
N GLY A 22 11.57 3.28 -6.15
CA GLY A 22 11.38 4.63 -6.68
C GLY A 22 10.47 5.53 -5.85
N ILE A 23 9.73 4.97 -4.88
CA ILE A 23 8.68 5.66 -4.12
C ILE A 23 9.01 5.58 -2.64
N VAL A 24 9.30 6.73 -2.03
CA VAL A 24 9.65 6.83 -0.60
C VAL A 24 8.56 6.22 0.28
N ASP A 25 7.29 6.54 0.02
CA ASP A 25 6.15 6.13 0.86
C ASP A 25 5.89 4.62 0.94
N ARG A 26 6.53 3.83 0.06
CA ARG A 26 6.44 2.37 0.05
C ARG A 26 7.32 1.68 1.08
N TRP A 27 7.97 2.44 1.95
CA TRP A 27 8.69 1.91 3.10
C TRP A 27 7.79 1.08 4.03
N ARG A 28 6.49 1.37 4.08
CA ARG A 28 5.51 0.58 4.85
C ARG A 28 5.28 -0.80 4.26
N ASP A 29 5.21 -0.90 2.92
CA ASP A 29 5.09 -2.18 2.24
C ASP A 29 6.34 -3.04 2.43
N LEU A 30 7.53 -2.41 2.47
CA LEU A 30 8.77 -3.08 2.84
C LEU A 30 8.75 -3.60 4.28
N ALA A 31 8.27 -2.80 5.23
CA ALA A 31 8.16 -3.21 6.62
C ALA A 31 7.20 -4.40 6.79
N ASP A 32 6.01 -4.30 6.17
CA ASP A 32 4.97 -5.33 6.25
C ASP A 32 5.44 -6.65 5.62
N LEU A 33 6.10 -6.60 4.45
CA LEU A 33 6.62 -7.80 3.79
C LEU A 33 7.70 -8.50 4.63
N ASN A 34 8.56 -7.73 5.29
CA ASN A 34 9.68 -8.26 6.07
C ASN A 34 9.33 -8.47 7.55
N SER A 35 8.08 -8.25 7.95
CA SER A 35 7.65 -8.32 9.36
C SER A 35 8.52 -7.48 10.30
N ILE A 36 8.92 -6.29 9.85
CA ILE A 36 9.77 -5.40 10.60
C ILE A 36 8.92 -4.56 11.53
N ASP A 37 9.25 -4.61 12.81
CA ASP A 37 8.75 -3.64 13.77
C ASP A 37 9.45 -2.29 13.55
N ILE A 38 8.68 -1.33 13.03
CA ILE A 38 9.14 0.02 12.70
C ILE A 38 9.46 0.87 13.94
N PHE A 39 9.03 0.45 15.12
CA PHE A 39 9.38 1.10 16.39
C PHE A 39 10.65 0.53 17.01
N SER A 40 11.14 -0.60 16.48
CA SER A 40 12.34 -1.27 16.93
C SER A 40 13.53 -0.95 16.02
N ASN A 41 14.74 -1.04 16.60
CA ASN A 41 15.96 -0.84 15.83
C ASN A 41 16.23 -2.04 14.91
N ILE A 42 16.31 -1.79 13.61
CA ILE A 42 16.65 -2.83 12.62
C ILE A 42 18.15 -3.14 12.72
N PRO A 43 18.56 -4.41 12.89
CA PRO A 43 19.97 -4.78 12.91
C PRO A 43 20.66 -4.45 11.58
N ILE A 44 21.86 -3.90 11.66
CA ILE A 44 22.69 -3.64 10.48
C ILE A 44 23.06 -4.98 9.84
N GLY A 45 22.98 -5.04 8.51
CA GLY A 45 23.23 -6.27 7.75
C GLY A 45 22.01 -7.15 7.55
N THR A 46 20.84 -6.75 8.08
CA THR A 46 19.57 -7.46 7.83
C THR A 46 19.29 -7.51 6.33
N GLU A 47 18.96 -8.68 5.83
CA GLU A 47 18.56 -8.87 4.44
C GLU A 47 17.06 -8.59 4.31
N LEU A 48 16.73 -7.53 3.59
CA LEU A 48 15.37 -7.09 3.31
C LEU A 48 14.92 -7.64 1.97
N GLN A 49 13.79 -8.33 1.97
CA GLN A 49 13.09 -8.70 0.76
C GLN A 49 12.44 -7.46 0.16
N ILE A 50 12.74 -7.21 -1.11
CA ILE A 50 12.14 -6.10 -1.86
C ILE A 50 10.90 -6.63 -2.58
N PRO A 51 9.71 -6.05 -2.32
CA PRO A 51 8.48 -6.48 -2.97
C PRO A 51 8.59 -6.25 -4.47
N SER A 52 8.27 -7.27 -5.26
CA SER A 52 8.06 -7.08 -6.69
C SER A 52 6.74 -6.34 -6.94
N VAL A 53 6.53 -5.85 -8.16
CA VAL A 53 5.26 -5.23 -8.56
C VAL A 53 4.08 -6.18 -8.27
N GLN A 54 4.26 -7.48 -8.50
CA GLN A 54 3.24 -8.51 -8.25
C GLN A 54 2.95 -8.66 -6.74
N ASP A 55 3.96 -8.55 -5.89
CA ASP A 55 3.77 -8.60 -4.43
C ASP A 55 3.01 -7.36 -3.94
N ILE A 56 3.28 -6.20 -4.52
CA ILE A 56 2.55 -4.98 -4.17
C ILE A 56 1.11 -5.05 -4.66
N GLU A 57 0.84 -5.59 -5.85
CA GLU A 57 -0.53 -5.82 -6.30
C GLU A 57 -1.30 -6.76 -5.36
N ARG A 58 -0.63 -7.80 -4.84
CA ARG A 58 -1.21 -8.71 -3.84
C ARG A 58 -1.48 -7.99 -2.52
N LEU A 59 -0.50 -7.27 -1.97
CA LEU A 59 -0.66 -6.49 -0.74
C LEU A 59 -1.74 -5.42 -0.85
N ALA A 60 -1.80 -4.71 -1.97
CA ALA A 60 -2.85 -3.72 -2.24
C ALA A 60 -4.23 -4.37 -2.31
N ARG A 61 -4.35 -5.52 -2.99
CA ARG A 61 -5.60 -6.29 -3.04
C ARG A 61 -6.04 -6.73 -1.65
N ASP A 62 -5.14 -7.26 -0.84
CA ASP A 62 -5.45 -7.73 0.51
C ASP A 62 -5.89 -6.57 1.41
N ARG A 63 -5.20 -5.42 1.35
CA ARG A 63 -5.60 -4.20 2.07
C ARG A 63 -6.99 -3.70 1.62
N ILE A 64 -7.23 -3.63 0.31
CA ILE A 64 -8.53 -3.21 -0.23
C ILE A 64 -9.63 -4.20 0.18
N GLY A 65 -9.35 -5.51 0.14
CA GLY A 65 -10.27 -6.55 0.57
C GLY A 65 -10.66 -6.41 2.04
N SER A 66 -9.70 -6.12 2.91
CA SER A 66 -9.96 -5.86 4.34
C SER A 66 -10.77 -4.58 4.55
N VAL A 67 -10.43 -3.49 3.86
CA VAL A 67 -11.16 -2.21 3.97
C VAL A 67 -12.59 -2.33 3.43
N LEU A 68 -12.81 -3.01 2.30
CA LEU A 68 -14.13 -3.24 1.73
C LEU A 68 -14.94 -4.29 2.49
N GLY A 69 -14.28 -5.22 3.18
CA GLY A 69 -14.91 -6.19 4.07
C GLY A 69 -15.44 -5.55 5.36
N GLU A 70 -14.73 -4.55 5.90
CA GLU A 70 -15.15 -3.76 7.07
C GLU A 70 -16.11 -2.64 6.72
N ALA A 71 -15.91 -1.98 5.57
CA ALA A 71 -16.86 -1.03 5.01
C ALA A 71 -18.01 -1.82 4.40
N ASP A 72 -18.87 -2.36 5.26
CA ASP A 72 -20.13 -3.02 4.93
C ASP A 72 -20.82 -2.31 3.76
N LEU A 73 -20.59 -2.83 2.54
CA LEU A 73 -21.17 -2.31 1.30
C LEU A 73 -22.70 -2.37 1.37
N SER A 74 -23.26 -3.14 2.32
CA SER A 74 -24.69 -3.20 2.64
C SER A 74 -25.21 -1.90 3.27
N SER A 75 -24.35 -1.05 3.83
CA SER A 75 -24.70 0.29 4.33
C SER A 75 -24.68 1.34 3.23
N LEU A 76 -23.76 1.22 2.25
CA LEU A 76 -23.73 2.05 1.04
C LEU A 76 -24.86 1.66 0.06
N ALA A 77 -25.14 0.37 -0.09
CA ALA A 77 -26.23 -0.13 -0.95
C ALA A 77 -27.63 0.18 -0.40
N ARG A 78 -27.78 0.38 0.92
CA ARG A 78 -29.04 0.86 1.53
C ARG A 78 -29.20 2.39 1.46
N GLY A 79 -28.13 3.14 1.22
CA GLY A 79 -28.14 4.61 1.13
C GLY A 79 -28.19 5.18 -0.29
N VAL A 80 -27.70 4.45 -1.30
CA VAL A 80 -27.76 4.91 -2.70
C VAL A 80 -29.06 4.45 -3.34
N ASN A 81 -30.14 5.14 -2.98
CA ASN A 81 -31.31 5.23 -3.86
C ASN A 81 -30.80 5.79 -5.20
N GLY A 82 -31.09 5.12 -6.32
CA GLY A 82 -30.42 5.25 -7.64
C GLY A 82 -30.42 6.61 -8.33
N GLN A 83 -30.71 7.69 -7.62
CA GLN A 83 -30.68 9.07 -8.07
C GLN A 83 -29.31 9.78 -7.84
N SER A 84 -28.46 9.29 -6.93
CA SER A 84 -27.19 9.96 -6.59
C SER A 84 -26.04 9.67 -7.58
N LEU A 85 -25.96 8.45 -8.14
CA LEU A 85 -24.91 8.07 -9.09
C LEU A 85 -24.95 8.88 -10.40
N ASN A 86 -26.14 9.17 -10.93
CA ASN A 86 -26.30 10.00 -12.11
C ASN A 86 -25.94 11.47 -11.87
N GLN A 87 -26.05 11.97 -10.63
CA GLN A 87 -25.59 13.32 -10.28
C GLN A 87 -24.07 13.39 -10.10
N ALA A 88 -23.46 12.36 -9.50
CA ALA A 88 -22.00 12.28 -9.36
C ALA A 88 -21.30 12.18 -10.73
N ILE A 89 -21.85 11.39 -11.66
CA ILE A 89 -21.32 11.32 -13.03
C ILE A 89 -21.49 12.67 -13.77
N LYS A 90 -22.63 13.36 -13.59
CA LYS A 90 -22.83 14.71 -14.17
C LYS A 90 -21.83 15.75 -13.66
N LEU A 91 -21.41 15.67 -12.40
CA LEU A 91 -20.42 16.61 -11.84
C LEU A 91 -19.03 16.41 -12.42
N ILE A 92 -18.62 15.16 -12.67
CA ILE A 92 -17.32 14.85 -13.29
C ILE A 92 -17.30 15.26 -14.76
N SER A 93 -18.42 15.16 -15.47
CA SER A 93 -18.55 15.62 -16.85
C SER A 93 -18.58 17.15 -17.02
N PHE A 94 -18.61 17.94 -15.95
CA PHE A 94 -18.56 19.40 -16.02
C PHE A 94 -17.14 19.96 -15.83
N LEU A 95 -16.17 19.09 -15.47
CA LEU A 95 -14.77 19.44 -15.23
C LEU A 95 -13.82 18.94 -16.35
N TYR A 96 -14.39 18.46 -17.47
CA TYR A 96 -13.72 18.18 -18.74
C TYR A 96 -14.59 18.68 -19.88
#